data_AF-A0A5P9IXC0-F1
#
_entry.id   AF-A0A5P9IXC0-F1
#
_cell.length_a   1.000
_cell.length_b   1.000
_cell.length_c   1.000
_cell.angle_alpha   90.00
_cell.angle_beta   90.00
_cell.angle_gamma   90.00
#
_symmetry.space_group_name_H-M   'P 1'
#
loop_
_entity.id
_entity.type
_entity.pdbx_description
1 polymer ?
#
loop_
_entity_poly.entity_id
_entity_poly.type
_entity_poly.pdbx_seq_one_letter_code
_entity_poly.pdbx_strand_id
1 'polypeptide(L)'
;MRLPLIAVATVGALSTFANGHAQTTPTQQLTPHLPKDISVTEPVTLQSLQHDFDVFSWQSFIALNWPANADGLPDTSKTIGQQGNAVVWQHYKGSRDIFLANGAKPPGWKEHNPPPTQCDAPNNALVLSQVGKTPNVLDESGEPFQTGPLIDQNGQYTRFEILTNKMMFDYIVDNELYNQQGQHKFKGDADFPSTDNSKNKDGAIMIKAAWKVMGPGDDRSRFYTVDAYVYNNPDENQGVQAACQLQRVGLVGFHIATKVAGNPQWIWSTFEHINNAPTQGQPATKQSYNYYRPNCDDCTAVNTPPPRPWDPSTPHTQPSQVERVIAIDEATNKLNQKYHAQLKHAFAESVWVNYELVSTQWPTDAQSKTDPTGVPAPSFLANTTLETYIQGEVKQTSSSCIGCHNNAAMTNGRFADFTYLLQRAQAKGEK
;
A
#
# COMPACT_ATOMS: atom_id res chain seq x y z
N MET A 1 -34.71 22.57 19.89
CA MET A 1 -33.72 22.02 18.95
C MET A 1 -33.52 20.57 19.34
N ARG A 2 -34.20 19.64 18.66
CA ARG A 2 -34.32 18.22 19.01
C ARG A 2 -33.43 17.42 18.06
N LEU A 3 -32.56 16.55 18.60
CA LEU A 3 -31.83 15.54 17.82
C LEU A 3 -32.81 14.52 17.23
N PRO A 4 -32.58 13.98 16.02
CA PRO A 4 -33.35 12.85 15.54
C PRO A 4 -32.79 11.53 16.10
N LEU A 5 -33.71 10.69 16.55
CA LEU A 5 -33.52 9.32 17.03
C LEU A 5 -33.01 8.40 15.91
N ILE A 6 -32.03 7.56 16.24
CA ILE A 6 -31.64 6.38 15.46
C ILE A 6 -32.69 5.29 15.69
N ALA A 7 -33.26 4.74 14.60
CA ALA A 7 -34.15 3.59 14.65
C ALA A 7 -33.32 2.31 14.80
N VAL A 8 -33.29 1.75 16.01
CA VAL A 8 -32.77 0.40 16.28
C VAL A 8 -33.93 -0.58 16.11
N ALA A 9 -33.80 -1.52 15.18
CA ALA A 9 -34.73 -2.63 15.05
C ALA A 9 -34.53 -3.60 16.23
N THR A 10 -35.53 -3.68 17.10
CA THR A 10 -35.61 -4.61 18.21
C THR A 10 -35.96 -6.02 17.73
N VAL A 11 -35.10 -7.00 17.98
CA VAL A 11 -35.47 -8.42 17.99
C VAL A 11 -35.55 -8.86 19.45
N GLY A 12 -36.70 -9.42 19.82
CA GLY A 12 -37.12 -9.66 21.19
C GLY A 12 -36.25 -10.64 21.98
N ALA A 13 -36.11 -10.34 23.27
CA ALA A 13 -35.48 -11.20 24.26
C ALA A 13 -36.47 -12.29 24.75
N LEU A 14 -35.98 -13.51 24.84
CA LEU A 14 -36.47 -14.53 25.77
C LEU A 14 -35.27 -15.01 26.60
N SER A 15 -35.40 -14.87 27.91
CA SER A 15 -34.39 -15.13 28.93
C SER A 15 -34.31 -16.62 29.28
N THR A 16 -33.12 -17.12 29.63
CA THR A 16 -32.75 -17.49 31.02
C THR A 16 -31.45 -18.32 31.13
N PHE A 17 -30.78 -18.12 32.28
CA PHE A 17 -29.77 -18.91 33.01
C PHE A 17 -28.27 -18.81 32.69
N ALA A 18 -27.55 -18.65 33.80
CA ALA A 18 -26.13 -18.41 33.98
C ALA A 18 -25.25 -19.62 33.63
N ASN A 19 -24.04 -19.34 33.13
CA ASN A 19 -22.82 -19.83 33.76
C ASN A 19 -21.63 -18.99 33.28
N GLY A 20 -20.95 -18.35 34.23
CA GLY A 20 -19.70 -17.65 33.99
C GLY A 20 -18.65 -18.64 33.53
N HIS A 21 -18.29 -18.57 32.26
CA HIS A 21 -16.98 -18.96 31.78
C HIS A 21 -16.37 -17.69 31.22
N ALA A 22 -15.24 -17.28 31.79
CA ALA A 22 -14.38 -16.31 31.12
C ALA A 22 -14.06 -16.89 29.75
N GLN A 23 -14.71 -16.38 28.70
CA GLN A 23 -14.37 -16.70 27.33
C GLN A 23 -12.96 -16.15 27.14
N THR A 24 -11.96 -17.03 27.22
CA THR A 24 -10.66 -16.76 26.64
C THR A 24 -10.91 -16.43 25.17
N THR A 25 -10.74 -15.17 24.79
CA THR A 25 -10.82 -14.73 23.40
C THR A 25 -9.90 -15.65 22.59
N PRO A 26 -10.40 -16.40 21.60
CA PRO A 26 -9.56 -17.26 20.79
C PRO A 26 -8.41 -16.43 20.23
N THR A 27 -7.17 -16.87 20.45
CA THR A 27 -6.00 -16.24 19.86
C THR A 27 -6.20 -16.26 18.34
N GLN A 28 -6.47 -15.10 17.75
CA GLN A 28 -6.74 -15.00 16.32
C GLN A 28 -5.54 -15.57 15.56
N GLN A 29 -5.76 -16.68 14.86
CA GLN A 29 -4.71 -17.49 14.24
C GLN A 29 -4.22 -16.81 12.95
N LEU A 30 -2.91 -16.79 12.72
CA LEU A 30 -2.32 -16.36 11.46
C LEU A 30 -2.83 -17.26 10.33
N THR A 31 -3.32 -16.68 9.24
CA THR A 31 -3.98 -17.41 8.14
C THR A 31 -3.50 -16.92 6.78
N PRO A 32 -3.34 -17.81 5.78
CA PRO A 32 -3.05 -17.43 4.40
C PRO A 32 -4.25 -16.80 3.67
N HIS A 33 -5.43 -16.77 4.27
CA HIS A 33 -6.65 -16.30 3.63
C HIS A 33 -6.88 -14.81 3.87
N LEU A 34 -7.12 -14.07 2.78
CA LEU A 34 -7.53 -12.68 2.86
C LEU A 34 -8.84 -12.55 3.65
N PRO A 35 -8.95 -11.59 4.57
CA PRO A 35 -10.22 -11.28 5.21
C PRO A 35 -11.18 -10.67 4.17
N LYS A 36 -12.46 -11.02 4.29
CA LYS A 36 -13.51 -10.57 3.35
C LYS A 36 -14.55 -9.65 3.97
N ASP A 37 -14.52 -9.55 5.29
CA ASP A 37 -15.33 -8.70 6.14
C ASP A 37 -14.52 -8.19 7.33
N ILE A 38 -15.11 -7.22 8.03
CA ILE A 38 -14.58 -6.66 9.26
C ILE A 38 -15.40 -7.26 10.40
N SER A 39 -14.71 -7.85 11.37
CA SER A 39 -15.36 -8.29 12.61
C SER A 39 -15.84 -7.06 13.37
N VAL A 40 -17.02 -7.10 14.00
CA VAL A 40 -17.53 -5.96 14.78
C VAL A 40 -17.57 -6.35 16.25
N THR A 41 -16.73 -5.70 17.06
CA THR A 41 -16.62 -5.94 18.50
C THR A 41 -17.55 -5.03 19.30
N GLU A 42 -18.39 -5.61 20.15
CA GLU A 42 -19.30 -4.89 21.05
C GLU A 42 -18.62 -4.51 22.38
N PRO A 43 -18.90 -3.32 22.95
CA PRO A 43 -19.79 -2.29 22.42
C PRO A 43 -19.17 -1.56 21.22
N VAL A 44 -19.98 -1.29 20.19
CA VAL A 44 -19.54 -0.53 19.01
C VAL A 44 -19.18 0.92 19.40
N THR A 45 -17.90 1.25 19.26
CA THR A 45 -17.32 2.58 19.47
C THR A 45 -16.34 2.87 18.34
N LEU A 46 -15.92 4.13 18.17
CA LEU A 46 -14.88 4.46 17.18
C LEU A 46 -13.57 3.70 17.46
N GLN A 47 -13.23 3.52 18.74
CA GLN A 47 -12.03 2.81 19.16
C GLN A 47 -12.12 1.29 18.89
N SER A 48 -13.27 0.65 19.17
CA SER A 48 -13.44 -0.78 18.87
C SER A 48 -13.46 -1.03 17.36
N LEU A 49 -14.12 -0.16 16.59
CA LEU A 49 -14.09 -0.24 15.12
C LEU A 49 -12.67 -0.03 14.58
N GLN A 50 -11.94 0.99 15.04
CA GLN A 50 -10.54 1.20 14.62
C GLN A 50 -9.68 -0.04 14.89
N HIS A 51 -9.85 -0.67 16.06
CA HIS A 51 -9.17 -1.92 16.38
C HIS A 51 -9.53 -3.04 15.40
N ASP A 52 -10.81 -3.21 15.09
CA ASP A 52 -11.29 -4.25 14.18
C ASP A 52 -10.78 -4.05 12.74
N PHE A 53 -10.73 -2.80 12.25
CA PHE A 53 -10.11 -2.45 10.97
C PHE A 53 -8.58 -2.67 10.97
N ASP A 54 -7.90 -2.38 12.09
CA ASP A 54 -6.47 -2.66 12.23
C ASP A 54 -6.19 -4.18 12.26
N VAL A 55 -7.10 -4.98 12.84
CA VAL A 55 -7.06 -6.45 12.76
C VAL A 55 -7.22 -6.92 11.32
N PHE A 56 -8.20 -6.39 10.58
CA PHE A 56 -8.38 -6.66 9.14
C PHE A 56 -7.11 -6.35 8.34
N SER A 57 -6.46 -5.22 8.61
CA SER A 57 -5.21 -4.82 7.96
C SER A 57 -4.09 -5.81 8.23
N TRP A 58 -3.90 -6.24 9.47
CA TRP A 58 -2.89 -7.24 9.81
C TRP A 58 -3.16 -8.59 9.16
N GLN A 59 -4.40 -9.06 9.15
CA GLN A 59 -4.78 -10.30 8.45
C GLN A 59 -4.50 -10.21 6.95
N SER A 60 -4.83 -9.07 6.33
CA SER A 60 -4.51 -8.80 4.92
C SER A 60 -3.01 -8.83 4.67
N PHE A 61 -2.22 -8.17 5.52
CA PHE A 61 -0.76 -8.18 5.43
C PHE A 61 -0.19 -9.59 5.53
N ILE A 62 -0.68 -10.40 6.48
CA ILE A 62 -0.24 -11.79 6.65
C ILE A 62 -0.58 -12.65 5.43
N ALA A 63 -1.81 -12.57 4.93
CA ALA A 63 -2.26 -13.36 3.78
C ALA A 63 -1.46 -13.00 2.51
N LEU A 64 -1.24 -11.71 2.26
CA LEU A 64 -0.48 -11.24 1.09
C LEU A 64 1.00 -11.58 1.17
N ASN A 65 1.58 -11.60 2.37
CA ASN A 65 2.99 -11.94 2.61
C ASN A 65 3.20 -13.43 2.95
N TRP A 66 2.19 -14.26 2.77
CA TRP A 66 2.34 -15.72 2.89
C TRP A 66 3.22 -16.24 1.75
N PRO A 67 4.08 -17.24 1.99
CA PRO A 67 4.81 -17.91 0.92
C PRO A 67 3.86 -18.39 -0.18
N ALA A 68 4.20 -18.18 -1.45
CA ALA A 68 3.36 -18.56 -2.57
C ALA A 68 3.84 -19.82 -3.30
N ASN A 69 2.88 -20.55 -3.85
CA ASN A 69 3.10 -21.54 -4.89
C ASN A 69 3.39 -20.86 -6.23
N ALA A 70 3.85 -21.63 -7.22
CA ALA A 70 4.15 -21.09 -8.56
C ALA A 70 2.92 -20.47 -9.28
N ASP A 71 1.71 -20.83 -8.87
CA ASP A 71 0.46 -20.27 -9.41
C ASP A 71 0.01 -18.97 -8.71
N GLY A 72 0.77 -18.51 -7.71
CA GLY A 72 0.48 -17.30 -6.92
C GLY A 72 -0.51 -17.51 -5.78
N LEU A 73 -1.02 -18.73 -5.57
CA LEU A 73 -1.83 -19.05 -4.41
C LEU A 73 -0.94 -19.30 -3.19
N PRO A 74 -1.44 -19.06 -1.96
CA PRO A 74 -0.65 -19.32 -0.76
C PRO A 74 -0.27 -20.80 -0.64
N ASP A 75 1.00 -21.05 -0.30
CA ASP A 75 1.51 -22.38 0.02
C ASP A 75 1.07 -22.77 1.44
N THR A 76 -0.01 -23.55 1.52
CA THR A 76 -0.60 -24.03 2.78
C THR A 76 0.23 -25.12 3.47
N SER A 77 1.31 -25.60 2.83
CA SER A 77 2.29 -26.47 3.47
C SER A 77 3.33 -25.70 4.29
N LYS A 78 3.38 -24.37 4.11
CA LYS A 78 4.29 -23.46 4.80
C LYS A 78 3.56 -22.58 5.79
N THR A 79 4.35 -22.01 6.69
CA THR A 79 3.96 -20.96 7.63
C THR A 79 4.56 -19.63 7.18
N ILE A 80 3.86 -18.52 7.44
CA ILE A 80 4.40 -17.17 7.21
C ILE A 80 5.80 -16.98 7.82
N GLY A 81 6.69 -16.36 7.05
CA GLY A 81 8.08 -16.09 7.43
C GLY A 81 9.07 -17.16 7.01
N GLN A 82 8.63 -18.39 6.72
CA GLN A 82 9.49 -19.41 6.12
C GLN A 82 9.93 -19.00 4.72
N GLN A 83 11.13 -19.42 4.31
CA GLN A 83 11.64 -19.13 2.98
C GLN A 83 10.74 -19.72 1.88
N GLY A 84 10.49 -18.90 0.87
CA GLY A 84 9.80 -19.26 -0.37
C GLY A 84 10.46 -18.55 -1.54
N ASN A 85 10.03 -18.90 -2.76
CA ASN A 85 10.52 -18.22 -3.96
C ASN A 85 9.93 -16.79 -4.07
N ALA A 86 8.70 -16.62 -3.60
CA ALA A 86 7.96 -15.37 -3.60
C ALA A 86 6.87 -15.42 -2.51
N VAL A 87 6.24 -14.27 -2.28
CA VAL A 87 4.99 -14.17 -1.51
C VAL A 87 3.79 -13.90 -2.42
N VAL A 88 2.57 -14.15 -1.92
CA VAL A 88 1.33 -14.11 -2.72
C VAL A 88 1.21 -12.84 -3.56
N TRP A 89 1.44 -11.67 -2.96
CA TRP A 89 1.26 -10.41 -3.68
C TRP A 89 2.26 -10.19 -4.82
N GLN A 90 3.40 -10.87 -4.84
CA GLN A 90 4.39 -10.76 -5.94
C GLN A 90 3.92 -11.44 -7.23
N HIS A 91 2.82 -12.19 -7.17
CA HIS A 91 2.15 -12.72 -8.36
C HIS A 91 1.03 -11.79 -8.87
N TYR A 92 0.83 -10.63 -8.25
CA TYR A 92 -0.13 -9.64 -8.73
C TYR A 92 0.39 -8.90 -9.96
N LYS A 93 -0.52 -8.29 -10.74
CA LYS A 93 -0.15 -7.62 -11.99
C LYS A 93 0.27 -6.19 -11.72
N GLY A 94 1.48 -5.79 -12.14
CA GLY A 94 1.95 -4.42 -12.01
C GLY A 94 1.13 -3.44 -12.86
N SER A 95 0.96 -2.19 -12.43
CA SER A 95 0.24 -1.17 -13.21
C SER A 95 0.87 -0.94 -14.59
N ARG A 96 2.20 -0.97 -14.66
CA ARG A 96 2.97 -0.86 -15.91
C ARG A 96 2.81 -2.06 -16.83
N ASP A 97 2.30 -3.18 -16.33
CA ASP A 97 1.93 -4.32 -17.15
C ASP A 97 0.49 -4.26 -17.69
N ILE A 98 -0.32 -3.34 -17.19
CA ILE A 98 -1.73 -3.15 -17.54
C ILE A 98 -1.88 -1.98 -18.53
N PHE A 99 -1.28 -0.84 -18.20
CA PHE A 99 -1.38 0.39 -18.98
C PHE A 99 -0.18 0.53 -19.91
N LEU A 100 -0.30 -0.09 -21.08
CA LEU A 100 0.79 -0.20 -22.03
C LEU A 100 0.87 1.00 -22.98
N ALA A 101 2.06 1.19 -23.54
CA ALA A 101 2.32 2.18 -24.58
C ALA A 101 1.30 2.05 -25.73
N ASN A 102 0.92 3.19 -26.33
CA ASN A 102 -0.06 3.24 -27.42
C ASN A 102 -1.43 2.62 -27.06
N GLY A 103 -1.79 2.56 -25.78
CA GLY A 103 -3.06 1.96 -25.33
C GLY A 103 -3.23 0.49 -25.75
N ALA A 104 -2.11 -0.24 -25.86
CA ALA A 104 -2.11 -1.64 -26.25
C ALA A 104 -2.87 -2.50 -25.22
N LYS A 105 -3.47 -3.60 -25.69
CA LYS A 105 -4.14 -4.56 -24.80
C LYS A 105 -3.09 -5.27 -23.95
N PRO A 106 -3.22 -5.27 -22.61
CA PRO A 106 -2.29 -6.01 -21.77
C PRO A 106 -2.40 -7.51 -21.98
N PRO A 107 -1.31 -8.26 -21.74
CA PRO A 107 -1.32 -9.72 -21.84
C PRO A 107 -2.23 -10.33 -20.76
N GLY A 108 -2.57 -11.62 -20.89
CA GLY A 108 -3.41 -12.31 -19.92
C GLY A 108 -2.81 -12.33 -18.51
N TRP A 109 -3.62 -12.66 -17.48
CA TRP A 109 -3.19 -12.67 -16.07
C TRP A 109 -1.87 -13.45 -15.83
N LYS A 110 -1.72 -14.62 -16.47
CA LYS A 110 -0.54 -15.50 -16.34
C LYS A 110 0.58 -15.19 -17.35
N GLU A 111 0.40 -14.18 -18.18
CA GLU A 111 1.35 -13.76 -19.20
C GLU A 111 2.05 -12.46 -18.75
N HIS A 112 3.24 -12.22 -19.29
CA HIS A 112 4.09 -11.10 -18.89
C HIS A 112 4.49 -10.26 -20.11
N ASN A 113 4.64 -8.96 -19.90
CA ASN A 113 5.25 -8.10 -20.90
C ASN A 113 6.76 -8.36 -20.96
N PRO A 114 7.39 -8.18 -22.14
CA PRO A 114 8.84 -8.17 -22.19
C PRO A 114 9.37 -6.99 -21.34
N PRO A 115 10.43 -7.19 -20.55
CA PRO A 115 11.03 -6.11 -19.80
C PRO A 115 11.68 -5.08 -20.74
N PRO A 116 12.02 -3.88 -20.24
CA PRO A 116 12.79 -2.91 -21.02
C PRO A 116 14.06 -3.55 -21.59
N THR A 117 14.35 -3.27 -22.85
CA THR A 117 15.49 -3.88 -23.58
C THR A 117 16.84 -3.69 -22.87
N GLN A 118 16.97 -2.59 -22.12
CA GLN A 118 18.15 -2.22 -21.35
C GLN A 118 18.38 -3.12 -20.13
N CYS A 119 17.37 -3.83 -19.67
CA CYS A 119 17.47 -4.72 -18.53
C CYS A 119 17.96 -6.13 -18.88
N ASP A 120 17.78 -6.58 -20.14
CA ASP A 120 18.07 -7.96 -20.56
C ASP A 120 17.54 -9.02 -19.56
N ALA A 121 16.36 -8.74 -18.99
CA ALA A 121 15.80 -9.50 -17.88
C ALA A 121 14.89 -10.64 -18.38
N PRO A 122 14.70 -11.71 -17.58
CA PRO A 122 13.62 -12.67 -17.82
C PRO A 122 12.24 -12.00 -17.79
N ASN A 123 11.29 -12.51 -18.58
CA ASN A 123 9.94 -11.92 -18.70
C ASN A 123 9.17 -11.79 -17.38
N ASN A 124 9.44 -12.64 -16.39
CA ASN A 124 8.79 -12.62 -15.09
C ASN A 124 9.62 -11.93 -14.00
N ALA A 125 10.72 -11.26 -14.36
CA ALA A 125 11.57 -10.58 -13.40
C ALA A 125 10.89 -9.32 -12.86
N LEU A 126 11.12 -9.02 -11.58
CA LEU A 126 10.72 -7.75 -10.98
C LEU A 126 11.57 -6.61 -11.57
N VAL A 127 10.92 -5.66 -12.24
CA VAL A 127 11.55 -4.44 -12.76
C VAL A 127 11.01 -3.23 -12.00
N LEU A 128 11.91 -2.50 -11.34
CA LEU A 128 11.59 -1.34 -10.51
C LEU A 128 12.04 -0.06 -11.20
N SER A 129 11.11 0.68 -11.82
CA SER A 129 11.41 1.90 -12.58
C SER A 129 11.03 3.20 -11.89
N GLN A 130 10.08 3.16 -10.95
CA GLN A 130 9.49 4.35 -10.35
C GLN A 130 10.38 4.88 -9.23
N VAL A 131 10.86 6.12 -9.36
CA VAL A 131 11.82 6.74 -8.42
C VAL A 131 11.25 7.88 -7.58
N GLY A 132 10.04 8.35 -7.91
CA GLY A 132 9.40 9.46 -7.24
C GLY A 132 7.89 9.49 -7.44
N LYS A 133 7.27 10.44 -6.75
CA LYS A 133 5.83 10.76 -6.83
C LYS A 133 5.61 11.95 -7.79
N THR A 134 6.27 11.93 -8.94
CA THR A 134 6.50 13.11 -9.79
C THR A 134 5.31 13.49 -10.69
N PRO A 135 4.96 14.78 -10.81
CA PRO A 135 3.84 15.23 -11.63
C PRO A 135 4.25 15.41 -13.09
N ASN A 136 3.80 14.51 -13.97
CA ASN A 136 3.64 14.81 -15.41
C ASN A 136 2.19 14.49 -15.86
N VAL A 137 1.56 13.52 -15.20
CA VAL A 137 0.12 13.22 -15.18
C VAL A 137 -0.24 12.95 -13.72
N LEU A 138 -1.47 13.26 -13.26
CA LEU A 138 -1.94 12.84 -11.93
C LEU A 138 -2.27 11.33 -11.93
N ASP A 139 -1.26 10.51 -12.20
CA ASP A 139 -1.35 9.07 -12.10
C ASP A 139 -0.93 8.61 -10.70
N GLU A 140 -0.92 7.29 -10.45
CA GLU A 140 -0.55 6.76 -9.14
C GLU A 140 0.93 7.02 -8.74
N SER A 141 1.73 7.48 -9.71
CA SER A 141 3.10 7.94 -9.56
C SER A 141 3.19 9.47 -9.50
N GLY A 142 2.12 10.24 -9.75
CA GLY A 142 2.11 11.71 -9.74
C GLY A 142 1.09 12.26 -8.75
N GLU A 143 1.50 12.44 -7.50
CA GLU A 143 0.64 13.04 -6.47
C GLU A 143 0.71 14.59 -6.56
N PRO A 144 -0.41 15.34 -6.48
CA PRO A 144 -0.48 16.78 -6.81
C PRO A 144 0.23 17.75 -5.85
N PHE A 145 1.09 17.27 -4.95
CA PHE A 145 1.55 18.02 -3.78
C PHE A 145 3.08 18.09 -3.69
N GLN A 146 3.64 18.53 -2.55
CA GLN A 146 5.09 18.55 -2.32
C GLN A 146 5.63 17.12 -2.39
N THR A 147 6.04 16.70 -3.58
CA THR A 147 6.51 15.35 -3.86
C THR A 147 8.00 15.35 -4.18
N GLY A 148 8.60 14.17 -4.11
CA GLY A 148 9.98 13.97 -4.48
C GLY A 148 10.43 12.53 -4.29
N PRO A 149 11.65 12.21 -4.75
CA PRO A 149 12.27 10.93 -4.48
C PRO A 149 12.66 10.86 -3.01
N LEU A 150 12.55 9.66 -2.43
CA LEU A 150 13.04 9.37 -1.09
C LEU A 150 14.42 8.73 -1.18
N ILE A 151 15.42 9.32 -0.53
CA ILE A 151 16.82 8.88 -0.61
C ILE A 151 17.22 8.20 0.69
N ASP A 152 17.66 6.95 0.62
CA ASP A 152 18.12 6.18 1.78
C ASP A 152 19.48 6.66 2.32
N GLN A 153 19.90 6.12 3.47
CA GLN A 153 21.19 6.47 4.09
C GLN A 153 22.43 5.99 3.30
N ASN A 154 22.27 5.17 2.25
CA ASN A 154 23.33 4.84 1.29
C ASN A 154 23.35 5.79 0.08
N GLY A 155 22.46 6.80 0.06
CA GLY A 155 22.31 7.76 -1.02
C GLY A 155 21.62 7.20 -2.26
N GLN A 156 20.91 6.06 -2.12
CA GLN A 156 20.15 5.44 -3.20
C GLN A 156 18.70 5.90 -3.17
N TYR A 157 18.11 6.04 -4.36
CA TYR A 157 16.70 6.35 -4.51
C TYR A 157 15.86 5.13 -4.16
N THR A 158 14.89 5.33 -3.27
CA THR A 158 13.80 4.37 -3.02
C THR A 158 13.03 4.15 -4.32
N ARG A 159 12.70 2.89 -4.60
CA ARG A 159 11.89 2.48 -5.76
C ARG A 159 10.48 2.13 -5.32
N PHE A 160 9.52 2.36 -6.20
CA PHE A 160 8.12 2.05 -5.94
C PHE A 160 7.56 1.11 -7.00
N GLU A 161 6.56 0.34 -6.64
CA GLU A 161 5.75 -0.45 -7.56
C GLU A 161 4.31 -0.46 -7.09
N ILE A 162 3.39 -0.61 -8.04
CA ILE A 162 1.95 -0.64 -7.79
C ILE A 162 1.37 -1.83 -8.51
N LEU A 163 0.64 -2.67 -7.78
CA LEU A 163 0.13 -3.94 -8.27
C LEU A 163 -1.37 -4.07 -8.01
N THR A 164 -2.05 -4.83 -8.86
CA THR A 164 -3.47 -5.13 -8.74
C THR A 164 -3.72 -6.63 -8.69
N ASN A 165 -4.67 -7.05 -7.84
CA ASN A 165 -5.09 -8.45 -7.83
C ASN A 165 -5.88 -8.81 -9.10
N LYS A 166 -6.13 -10.11 -9.30
CA LYS A 166 -6.83 -10.60 -10.48
C LYS A 166 -8.22 -9.97 -10.67
N MET A 167 -8.95 -9.75 -9.57
CA MET A 167 -10.29 -9.14 -9.62
C MET A 167 -10.27 -7.74 -10.23
N MET A 168 -9.32 -6.91 -9.80
CA MET A 168 -9.15 -5.57 -10.32
C MET A 168 -8.61 -5.57 -11.76
N PHE A 169 -7.65 -6.46 -12.08
CA PHE A 169 -7.14 -6.65 -13.43
C PHE A 169 -8.25 -7.04 -14.41
N ASP A 170 -9.04 -8.07 -14.09
CA ASP A 170 -10.13 -8.55 -14.94
C ASP A 170 -11.15 -7.42 -15.19
N TYR A 171 -11.52 -6.65 -14.16
CA TYR A 171 -12.41 -5.50 -14.32
C TYR A 171 -11.87 -4.46 -15.31
N ILE A 172 -10.57 -4.13 -15.22
CA ILE A 172 -9.93 -3.18 -16.14
C ILE A 172 -9.95 -3.71 -17.57
N VAL A 173 -9.59 -4.98 -17.77
CA VAL A 173 -9.48 -5.59 -19.10
C VAL A 173 -10.84 -5.80 -19.75
N ASP A 174 -11.80 -6.37 -19.01
CA ASP A 174 -13.12 -6.73 -19.53
C ASP A 174 -13.94 -5.50 -19.92
N ASN A 175 -13.70 -4.35 -19.26
CA ASN A 175 -14.33 -3.07 -19.57
C ASN A 175 -13.50 -2.15 -20.48
N GLU A 176 -12.38 -2.65 -21.02
CA GLU A 176 -11.43 -1.90 -21.86
C GLU A 176 -10.84 -0.63 -21.20
N LEU A 177 -10.81 -0.55 -19.87
CA LEU A 177 -10.34 0.64 -19.13
C LEU A 177 -8.82 0.85 -19.17
N TYR A 178 -8.06 -0.07 -19.77
CA TYR A 178 -6.60 0.05 -19.93
C TYR A 178 -6.16 1.05 -21.02
N ASN A 179 -7.08 1.58 -21.84
CA ASN A 179 -6.79 2.58 -22.87
C ASN A 179 -7.85 3.69 -22.93
N GLN A 180 -7.48 4.88 -23.43
CA GLN A 180 -8.37 6.05 -23.44
C GLN A 180 -9.64 5.81 -24.26
N GLN A 181 -9.54 5.12 -25.40
CA GLN A 181 -10.70 4.86 -26.26
C GLN A 181 -11.73 3.96 -25.58
N GLY A 182 -11.30 2.97 -24.79
CA GLY A 182 -12.18 2.14 -23.98
C GLY A 182 -12.84 2.95 -22.87
N GLN A 183 -12.07 3.78 -22.16
CA GLN A 183 -12.64 4.68 -21.14
C GLN A 183 -13.67 5.66 -21.71
N HIS A 184 -13.46 6.21 -22.92
CA HIS A 184 -14.45 7.06 -23.58
C HIS A 184 -15.74 6.32 -23.95
N LYS A 185 -15.68 5.01 -24.25
CA LYS A 185 -16.85 4.18 -24.55
C LYS A 185 -17.57 3.70 -23.30
N PHE A 186 -16.85 3.52 -22.20
CA PHE A 186 -17.41 3.07 -20.93
C PHE A 186 -18.49 4.05 -20.45
N LYS A 187 -19.62 3.51 -19.98
CA LYS A 187 -20.79 4.30 -19.57
C LYS A 187 -20.87 4.34 -18.05
N GLY A 188 -20.84 5.54 -17.48
CA GLY A 188 -20.76 5.77 -16.04
C GLY A 188 -19.35 5.92 -15.52
N ASP A 189 -19.26 6.00 -14.20
CA ASP A 189 -18.04 5.98 -13.40
C ASP A 189 -17.55 4.55 -13.24
N ALA A 190 -16.24 4.37 -13.01
CA ALA A 190 -15.74 3.06 -12.60
C ALA A 190 -16.29 2.71 -11.21
N ASP A 191 -16.47 1.43 -10.95
CA ASP A 191 -16.87 0.87 -9.65
C ASP A 191 -16.27 -0.54 -9.56
N PHE A 192 -15.16 -0.64 -8.82
CA PHE A 192 -14.41 -1.89 -8.74
C PHE A 192 -15.15 -2.92 -7.88
N PRO A 193 -15.00 -4.23 -8.19
CA PRO A 193 -15.70 -5.28 -7.45
C PRO A 193 -15.35 -5.26 -5.96
N SER A 194 -16.35 -5.28 -5.10
CA SER A 194 -16.17 -5.49 -3.65
C SER A 194 -16.20 -6.99 -3.30
N THR A 195 -15.82 -7.33 -2.07
CA THR A 195 -15.93 -8.70 -1.55
C THR A 195 -17.37 -9.22 -1.63
N ASP A 196 -17.53 -10.52 -1.91
CA ASP A 196 -18.83 -11.21 -1.84
C ASP A 196 -18.66 -12.51 -1.04
N ASN A 197 -18.96 -12.41 0.26
CA ASN A 197 -18.88 -13.53 1.20
C ASN A 197 -19.72 -14.73 0.77
N SER A 198 -20.91 -14.48 0.20
CA SER A 198 -21.83 -15.55 -0.22
C SER A 198 -21.27 -16.40 -1.37
N LYS A 199 -20.37 -15.82 -2.17
CA LYS A 199 -19.71 -16.47 -3.30
C LYS A 199 -18.23 -16.75 -3.05
N ASN A 200 -17.75 -16.51 -1.83
CA ASN A 200 -16.35 -16.63 -1.45
C ASN A 200 -15.40 -15.82 -2.37
N LYS A 201 -15.84 -14.66 -2.85
CA LYS A 201 -15.06 -13.82 -3.78
C LYS A 201 -14.34 -12.70 -3.05
N ASP A 202 -13.08 -12.50 -3.41
CA ASP A 202 -12.29 -11.35 -2.99
C ASP A 202 -12.78 -10.09 -3.72
N GLY A 203 -12.56 -8.93 -3.10
CA GLY A 203 -12.71 -7.64 -3.77
C GLY A 203 -11.48 -7.26 -4.60
N ALA A 204 -11.57 -6.12 -5.27
CA ALA A 204 -10.41 -5.47 -5.87
C ALA A 204 -9.39 -5.10 -4.77
N ILE A 205 -8.12 -5.38 -5.05
CA ILE A 205 -6.99 -5.01 -4.18
C ILE A 205 -5.97 -4.28 -5.04
N MET A 206 -5.50 -3.14 -4.52
CA MET A 206 -4.39 -2.37 -5.04
C MET A 206 -3.30 -2.28 -3.97
N ILE A 207 -2.06 -2.59 -4.36
CA ILE A 207 -0.90 -2.56 -3.47
C ILE A 207 0.08 -1.51 -3.98
N LYS A 208 0.67 -0.73 -3.08
CA LYS A 208 1.83 0.12 -3.39
C LYS A 208 2.96 -0.27 -2.46
N ALA A 209 4.08 -0.71 -3.01
CA ALA A 209 5.25 -1.13 -2.26
C ALA A 209 6.41 -0.15 -2.49
N ALA A 210 7.19 0.08 -1.44
CA ALA A 210 8.41 0.87 -1.46
C ALA A 210 9.61 -0.04 -1.15
N TRP A 211 10.67 0.12 -1.94
CA TRP A 211 11.87 -0.72 -1.94
C TRP A 211 13.13 0.13 -1.83
N LYS A 212 14.03 -0.23 -0.92
CA LYS A 212 15.40 0.32 -0.93
C LYS A 212 16.39 -0.67 -1.50
N VAL A 213 17.44 -0.17 -2.14
CA VAL A 213 18.58 -1.01 -2.55
C VAL A 213 19.37 -1.38 -1.30
N MET A 214 19.67 -2.67 -1.12
CA MET A 214 20.41 -3.17 0.04
C MET A 214 21.91 -2.89 -0.14
N GLY A 215 22.39 -1.86 0.54
CA GLY A 215 23.76 -1.35 0.45
C GLY A 215 24.63 -1.72 1.66
N PRO A 216 25.83 -1.12 1.75
CA PRO A 216 26.72 -1.30 2.90
C PRO A 216 26.04 -0.97 4.23
N GLY A 217 26.29 -1.79 5.27
CA GLY A 217 25.73 -1.58 6.61
C GLY A 217 24.28 -2.06 6.80
N ASP A 218 23.58 -2.46 5.74
CA ASP A 218 22.24 -3.01 5.86
C ASP A 218 22.23 -4.47 6.33
N ASP A 219 21.49 -4.75 7.40
CA ASP A 219 21.23 -6.11 7.87
C ASP A 219 20.08 -6.73 7.08
N ARG A 220 20.42 -7.49 6.03
CA ARG A 220 19.46 -8.16 5.14
C ARG A 220 18.52 -9.13 5.85
N SER A 221 18.92 -9.68 7.01
CA SER A 221 18.06 -10.61 7.77
C SER A 221 16.82 -9.92 8.37
N ARG A 222 16.79 -8.60 8.37
CA ARG A 222 15.68 -7.80 8.92
C ARG A 222 14.65 -7.36 7.89
N PHE A 223 14.93 -7.57 6.61
CA PHE A 223 14.07 -7.13 5.52
C PHE A 223 13.52 -8.34 4.77
N TYR A 224 12.30 -8.21 4.26
CA TYR A 224 11.91 -9.02 3.12
C TYR A 224 12.70 -8.56 1.89
N THR A 225 13.58 -9.41 1.36
CA THR A 225 14.46 -9.04 0.25
C THR A 225 14.25 -9.90 -0.98
N VAL A 226 14.33 -9.28 -2.16
CA VAL A 226 14.30 -9.95 -3.47
C VAL A 226 15.34 -9.35 -4.41
N ASP A 227 15.71 -10.10 -5.44
CA ASP A 227 16.48 -9.56 -6.56
C ASP A 227 15.52 -8.84 -7.53
N ALA A 228 15.86 -7.61 -7.91
CA ALA A 228 15.07 -6.77 -8.81
C ALA A 228 15.96 -6.03 -9.80
N TYR A 229 15.47 -5.84 -11.02
CA TYR A 229 16.10 -4.99 -12.03
C TYR A 229 15.71 -3.53 -11.76
N VAL A 230 16.63 -2.77 -11.18
CA VAL A 230 16.45 -1.35 -10.90
C VAL A 230 16.69 -0.59 -12.20
N TYR A 231 15.62 -0.05 -12.78
CA TYR A 231 15.63 0.61 -14.09
C TYR A 231 15.50 2.12 -13.94
N ASN A 232 16.41 2.86 -14.57
CA ASN A 232 16.30 4.31 -14.72
C ASN A 232 15.53 4.58 -16.01
N ASN A 233 14.23 4.88 -15.86
CA ASN A 233 13.34 5.09 -17.01
C ASN A 233 13.40 6.56 -17.50
N PRO A 234 13.95 6.82 -18.71
CA PRO A 234 14.03 8.17 -19.28
C PRO A 234 12.65 8.76 -19.59
N ASP A 235 11.63 7.93 -19.84
CA ASP A 235 10.26 8.38 -20.15
C ASP A 235 9.57 8.97 -18.92
N GLU A 236 9.99 8.57 -17.72
CA GLU A 236 9.44 9.06 -16.45
C GLU A 236 10.28 10.22 -15.86
N ASN A 237 11.58 10.28 -16.17
CA ASN A 237 12.50 11.25 -15.60
C ASN A 237 13.30 11.93 -16.72
N GLN A 238 12.87 13.12 -17.14
CA GLN A 238 13.55 13.89 -18.18
C GLN A 238 15.03 14.12 -17.85
N GLY A 239 15.90 13.86 -18.83
CA GLY A 239 17.35 14.05 -18.69
C GLY A 239 18.10 12.86 -18.08
N VAL A 240 17.39 11.82 -17.62
CA VAL A 240 18.00 10.60 -17.07
C VAL A 240 18.39 9.65 -18.20
N GLN A 241 19.60 9.10 -18.14
CA GLN A 241 20.01 8.05 -19.08
C GLN A 241 19.42 6.70 -18.70
N ALA A 242 18.95 5.96 -19.70
CA ALA A 242 18.47 4.60 -19.50
C ALA A 242 19.60 3.70 -18.99
N ALA A 243 19.41 3.12 -17.81
CA ALA A 243 20.33 2.18 -17.19
C ALA A 243 19.54 1.17 -16.37
N CYS A 244 19.94 -0.10 -16.41
CA CYS A 244 19.26 -1.14 -15.65
C CYS A 244 20.28 -2.05 -14.98
N GLN A 245 20.06 -2.34 -13.69
CA GLN A 245 20.98 -3.15 -12.90
C GLN A 245 20.20 -4.12 -12.02
N LEU A 246 20.63 -5.39 -12.00
CA LEU A 246 20.15 -6.36 -11.05
C LEU A 246 20.70 -6.03 -9.66
N GLN A 247 19.81 -5.72 -8.72
CA GLN A 247 20.13 -5.31 -7.37
C GLN A 247 19.30 -6.10 -6.36
N ARG A 248 19.89 -6.35 -5.19
CA ARG A 248 19.15 -6.85 -4.04
C ARG A 248 18.39 -5.69 -3.42
N VAL A 249 17.07 -5.78 -3.33
CA VAL A 249 16.22 -4.76 -2.71
C VAL A 249 15.53 -5.30 -1.46
N GLY A 250 15.20 -4.40 -0.51
CA GLY A 250 14.47 -4.71 0.72
C GLY A 250 13.20 -3.88 0.82
N LEU A 251 12.09 -4.52 1.20
CA LEU A 251 10.80 -3.87 1.39
C LEU A 251 10.86 -2.93 2.59
N VAL A 252 10.39 -1.70 2.41
CA VAL A 252 10.44 -0.63 3.43
C VAL A 252 9.09 0.05 3.65
N GLY A 253 8.16 -0.02 2.72
CA GLY A 253 6.80 0.50 2.87
C GLY A 253 5.81 -0.34 2.09
N PHE A 254 4.59 -0.49 2.59
CA PHE A 254 3.60 -1.37 2.00
C PHE A 254 2.17 -0.88 2.28
N HIS A 255 1.49 -0.42 1.25
CA HIS A 255 0.08 -0.05 1.28
C HIS A 255 -0.78 -1.15 0.69
N ILE A 256 -1.94 -1.37 1.31
CA ILE A 256 -2.97 -2.27 0.83
C ILE A 256 -4.28 -1.48 0.81
N ALA A 257 -4.85 -1.27 -0.38
CA ALA A 257 -6.19 -0.74 -0.55
C ALA A 257 -7.11 -1.88 -0.98
N THR A 258 -8.13 -2.18 -0.18
CA THR A 258 -9.05 -3.31 -0.44
C THR A 258 -10.49 -2.80 -0.53
N LYS A 259 -11.18 -3.17 -1.62
CA LYS A 259 -12.61 -2.91 -1.78
C LYS A 259 -13.43 -3.99 -1.05
N VAL A 260 -14.05 -3.61 0.07
CA VAL A 260 -14.87 -4.51 0.90
C VAL A 260 -16.34 -4.10 0.84
N ALA A 261 -17.26 -5.07 0.82
CA ALA A 261 -18.69 -4.79 0.89
C ALA A 261 -19.02 -3.89 2.10
N GLY A 262 -19.90 -2.91 1.90
CA GLY A 262 -20.24 -1.91 2.92
C GLY A 262 -19.23 -0.77 3.09
N ASN A 263 -18.06 -0.83 2.45
CA ASN A 263 -17.01 0.19 2.51
C ASN A 263 -16.68 0.72 1.09
N PRO A 264 -17.57 1.52 0.48
CA PRO A 264 -17.40 1.98 -0.90
C PRO A 264 -16.18 2.88 -1.10
N GLN A 265 -15.70 3.55 -0.04
CA GLN A 265 -14.47 4.35 -0.05
C GLN A 265 -13.19 3.53 0.15
N TRP A 266 -13.28 2.20 0.10
CA TRP A 266 -12.19 1.24 0.32
C TRP A 266 -11.65 1.28 1.75
N ILE A 267 -10.89 0.23 2.11
CA ILE A 267 -10.12 0.16 3.35
C ILE A 267 -8.65 0.34 3.00
N TRP A 268 -7.99 1.28 3.67
CA TRP A 268 -6.62 1.69 3.37
C TRP A 268 -5.69 1.33 4.52
N SER A 269 -4.91 0.28 4.35
CA SER A 269 -3.93 -0.21 5.32
C SER A 269 -2.54 0.29 4.95
N THR A 270 -1.79 0.81 5.92
CA THR A 270 -0.39 1.23 5.70
C THR A 270 0.58 0.57 6.68
N PHE A 271 1.58 -0.09 6.13
CA PHE A 271 2.65 -0.74 6.86
C PHE A 271 4.00 -0.15 6.46
N GLU A 272 4.94 -0.16 7.40
CA GLU A 272 6.32 0.23 7.14
C GLU A 272 7.31 -0.62 7.91
N HIS A 273 8.53 -0.65 7.41
CA HIS A 273 9.64 -1.25 8.13
C HIS A 273 9.96 -0.40 9.37
N ILE A 274 10.10 -1.05 10.52
CA ILE A 274 10.23 -0.38 11.82
C ILE A 274 11.44 0.57 11.86
N ASN A 275 12.52 0.28 11.12
CA ASN A 275 13.70 1.15 11.08
C ASN A 275 13.61 2.30 10.07
N ASN A 276 12.45 2.64 9.50
CA ASN A 276 12.42 3.73 8.52
C ASN A 276 12.83 5.08 9.08
N ALA A 277 12.18 5.52 10.17
CA ALA A 277 12.40 6.81 10.80
C ALA A 277 11.97 6.80 12.28
N PRO A 278 12.58 7.65 13.13
CA PRO A 278 12.06 7.91 14.47
C PRO A 278 10.76 8.72 14.41
N THR A 279 10.01 8.72 15.50
CA THR A 279 8.85 9.60 15.66
C THR A 279 9.31 10.97 16.14
N GLN A 280 8.77 12.03 15.54
CA GLN A 280 9.11 13.40 15.89
C GLN A 280 8.87 13.67 17.39
N GLY A 281 9.83 14.33 18.02
CA GLY A 281 9.78 14.62 19.46
C GLY A 281 10.04 13.40 20.37
N GLN A 282 10.31 12.21 19.81
CA GLN A 282 10.74 11.04 20.56
C GLN A 282 12.24 10.75 20.31
N PRO A 283 12.95 10.16 21.29
CA PRO A 283 14.35 9.79 21.10
C PRO A 283 14.54 8.80 19.94
N ALA A 284 15.55 9.02 19.11
CA ALA A 284 16.00 8.08 18.10
C ALA A 284 16.76 6.91 18.76
N THR A 285 16.05 5.85 19.12
CA THR A 285 16.59 4.72 19.93
C THR A 285 17.20 3.58 19.13
N LYS A 286 17.05 3.57 17.80
CA LYS A 286 17.53 2.46 16.96
C LYS A 286 18.98 2.69 16.54
N GLN A 287 19.73 1.59 16.39
CA GLN A 287 21.12 1.62 15.95
C GLN A 287 21.29 2.27 14.57
N SER A 288 20.36 2.01 13.66
CA SER A 288 20.32 2.60 12.33
C SER A 288 18.87 2.81 11.88
N TYR A 289 18.69 3.82 11.04
CA TYR A 289 17.44 4.08 10.34
C TYR A 289 17.68 4.11 8.83
N ASN A 290 16.66 3.74 8.05
CA ASN A 290 16.73 3.71 6.59
C ASN A 290 16.76 5.12 5.98
N TYR A 291 16.11 6.09 6.63
CA TYR A 291 15.90 7.46 6.13
C TYR A 291 16.16 8.55 7.17
N TYR A 292 16.93 8.24 8.22
CA TYR A 292 17.26 9.20 9.27
C TYR A 292 18.68 8.98 9.78
N ARG A 293 19.44 10.07 9.92
CA ARG A 293 20.75 10.08 10.59
C ARG A 293 20.64 10.80 11.94
N PRO A 294 20.91 10.13 13.07
CA PRO A 294 21.01 10.80 14.37
C PRO A 294 22.15 11.83 14.37
N ASN A 295 21.98 12.94 15.09
CA ASN A 295 22.98 14.00 15.27
C ASN A 295 23.58 14.52 13.94
N CYS A 296 22.69 14.78 12.98
CA CYS A 296 23.08 15.24 11.66
C CYS A 296 23.20 16.77 11.62
N ASP A 297 24.43 17.29 11.76
CA ASP A 297 24.70 18.74 11.83
C ASP A 297 24.51 19.48 10.48
N ASP A 298 24.52 18.75 9.37
CA ASP A 298 24.30 19.19 7.98
C ASP A 298 22.87 18.89 7.47
N CYS A 299 22.01 18.25 8.27
CA CYS A 299 20.60 18.03 7.92
C CYS A 299 19.79 19.28 8.25
N THR A 300 19.61 20.17 7.28
CA THR A 300 18.91 21.45 7.51
C THR A 300 17.39 21.36 7.38
N ALA A 301 16.84 20.27 6.82
CA ALA A 301 15.40 20.10 6.61
C ALA A 301 14.94 18.67 6.84
N VAL A 302 14.03 18.49 7.81
CA VAL A 302 13.31 17.22 8.05
C VAL A 302 12.08 17.17 7.14
N ASN A 303 11.77 15.99 6.60
CA ASN A 303 10.58 15.75 5.76
C ASN A 303 10.45 16.73 4.59
N THR A 304 11.57 17.06 3.94
CA THR A 304 11.59 17.92 2.75
C THR A 304 12.18 17.16 1.56
N PRO A 305 11.58 17.24 0.35
CA PRO A 305 12.14 16.61 -0.83
C PRO A 305 13.51 17.20 -1.19
N PRO A 306 14.42 16.41 -1.77
CA PRO A 306 15.70 16.93 -2.23
C PRO A 306 15.51 17.99 -3.33
N PRO A 307 16.46 18.93 -3.49
CA PRO A 307 16.40 19.92 -4.55
C PRO A 307 16.43 19.27 -5.94
N ARG A 308 15.81 19.94 -6.92
CA ARG A 308 15.82 19.54 -8.33
C ARG A 308 17.12 20.01 -9.03
N PRO A 309 17.53 19.40 -10.15
CA PRO A 309 16.91 18.23 -10.80
C PRO A 309 17.14 16.93 -10.03
N TRP A 310 16.20 15.99 -10.17
CA TRP A 310 16.35 14.64 -9.62
C TRP A 310 16.91 13.72 -10.69
N ASP A 311 17.95 12.97 -10.34
CA ASP A 311 18.64 12.07 -11.25
C ASP A 311 19.02 10.76 -10.52
N PRO A 312 18.21 9.68 -10.68
CA PRO A 312 18.49 8.38 -10.10
C PRO A 312 19.69 7.66 -10.73
N SER A 313 20.32 8.23 -11.76
CA SER A 313 21.60 7.73 -12.29
C SER A 313 22.80 8.20 -11.46
N THR A 314 22.61 9.19 -10.58
CA THR A 314 23.65 9.66 -9.67
C THR A 314 24.02 8.54 -8.69
N PRO A 315 25.29 8.09 -8.63
CA PRO A 315 25.69 6.97 -7.77
C PRO A 315 25.45 7.19 -6.27
N HIS A 316 25.46 8.46 -5.82
CA HIS A 316 25.16 8.83 -4.44
C HIS A 316 24.50 10.20 -4.41
N THR A 317 23.27 10.24 -3.88
CA THR A 317 22.52 11.49 -3.62
C THR A 317 22.48 11.75 -2.12
N GLN A 318 22.44 13.02 -1.72
CA GLN A 318 22.31 13.40 -0.32
C GLN A 318 21.11 12.66 0.32
N PRO A 319 21.33 11.87 1.40
CA PRO A 319 20.26 11.15 2.06
C PRO A 319 19.14 12.06 2.57
N SER A 320 17.92 11.53 2.57
CA SER A 320 16.78 12.21 3.19
C SER A 320 16.91 12.17 4.71
N GLN A 321 16.34 13.18 5.37
CA GLN A 321 16.15 13.21 6.82
C GLN A 321 14.65 13.16 7.12
N VAL A 322 14.17 11.99 7.56
CA VAL A 322 12.75 11.70 7.73
C VAL A 322 12.42 11.48 9.20
N GLU A 323 11.34 12.08 9.66
CA GLU A 323 10.71 11.80 10.95
C GLU A 323 9.23 11.49 10.73
N ARG A 324 8.67 10.60 11.54
CA ARG A 324 7.23 10.34 11.57
C ARG A 324 6.55 11.45 12.37
N VAL A 325 5.71 12.24 11.72
CA VAL A 325 5.05 13.41 12.34
C VAL A 325 3.89 12.99 13.25
N ILE A 326 3.04 12.08 12.78
CA ILE A 326 1.92 11.53 13.56
C ILE A 326 2.38 10.20 14.17
N ALA A 327 2.45 10.14 15.50
CA ALA A 327 2.80 8.92 16.20
C ALA A 327 1.78 7.80 15.95
N ILE A 328 2.24 6.56 15.88
CA ILE A 328 1.37 5.37 15.88
C ILE A 328 0.60 5.35 17.20
N ASP A 329 -0.72 5.17 17.14
CA ASP A 329 -1.56 5.15 18.34
C ASP A 329 -1.16 4.03 19.31
N GLU A 330 -1.40 4.23 20.61
CA GLU A 330 -1.03 3.25 21.64
C GLU A 330 -1.75 1.91 21.43
N ALA A 331 -3.02 1.92 21.02
CA ALA A 331 -3.78 0.71 20.74
C ALA A 331 -3.23 -0.05 19.52
N THR A 332 -2.86 0.67 18.46
CA THR A 332 -2.22 0.11 17.27
C THR A 332 -0.83 -0.46 17.61
N ASN A 333 -0.03 0.22 18.44
CA ASN A 333 1.26 -0.31 18.93
C ASN A 333 1.09 -1.62 19.73
N LYS A 334 0.08 -1.69 20.62
CA LYS A 334 -0.24 -2.93 21.34
C LYS A 334 -0.65 -4.06 20.39
N LEU A 335 -1.40 -3.74 19.33
CA LEU A 335 -1.77 -4.70 18.30
C LEU A 335 -0.55 -5.17 17.48
N ASN A 336 0.34 -4.27 17.09
CA ASN A 336 1.61 -4.59 16.43
C ASN A 336 2.42 -5.57 17.27
N GLN A 337 2.58 -5.31 18.57
CA GLN A 337 3.28 -6.21 19.50
C GLN A 337 2.64 -7.60 19.55
N LYS A 338 1.30 -7.69 19.55
CA LYS A 338 0.58 -8.96 19.52
C LYS A 338 0.89 -9.75 18.24
N TYR A 339 0.82 -9.12 17.07
CA TYR A 339 1.12 -9.78 15.81
C TYR A 339 2.60 -10.13 15.66
N HIS A 340 3.53 -9.29 16.13
CA HIS A 340 4.96 -9.62 16.20
C HIS A 340 5.22 -10.86 17.06
N ALA A 341 4.57 -10.97 18.21
CA ALA A 341 4.68 -12.15 19.07
C ALA A 341 4.13 -13.40 18.37
N GLN A 342 3.00 -13.30 17.67
CA GLN A 342 2.44 -14.41 16.89
C GLN A 342 3.35 -14.82 15.73
N LEU A 343 3.87 -13.86 14.96
CA LEU A 343 4.80 -14.09 13.85
C LEU A 343 6.06 -14.79 14.34
N LYS A 344 6.64 -14.32 15.46
CA LYS A 344 7.82 -14.93 16.08
C LYS A 344 7.53 -16.34 16.61
N HIS A 345 6.33 -16.57 17.15
CA HIS A 345 5.92 -17.89 17.60
C HIS A 345 5.74 -18.86 16.42
N ALA A 346 5.17 -18.38 15.31
CA ALA A 346 4.95 -19.16 14.11
C ALA A 346 6.25 -19.50 13.38
N PHE A 347 7.19 -18.54 13.31
CA PHE A 347 8.53 -18.75 12.78
C PHE A 347 9.51 -17.76 13.42
N ALA A 348 10.47 -18.27 14.20
CA ALA A 348 11.35 -17.46 15.05
C ALA A 348 12.20 -16.44 14.27
N GLU A 349 12.56 -16.76 13.03
CA GLU A 349 13.38 -15.94 12.13
C GLU A 349 12.53 -15.13 11.14
N SER A 350 11.22 -14.98 11.39
CA SER A 350 10.31 -14.28 10.48
C SER A 350 10.72 -12.82 10.32
N VAL A 351 11.09 -12.42 9.10
CA VAL A 351 11.43 -11.02 8.78
C VAL A 351 10.25 -10.07 9.01
N TRP A 352 9.02 -10.59 8.97
CA TRP A 352 7.78 -9.84 9.11
C TRP A 352 7.61 -9.18 10.49
N VAL A 353 8.36 -9.61 11.50
CA VAL A 353 8.42 -8.93 12.82
C VAL A 353 9.07 -7.55 12.75
N ASN A 354 9.73 -7.21 11.63
CA ASN A 354 10.33 -5.89 11.39
C ASN A 354 9.42 -4.93 10.63
N TYR A 355 8.13 -5.25 10.49
CA TYR A 355 7.13 -4.40 9.83
C TYR A 355 6.00 -4.11 10.81
N GLU A 356 5.48 -2.89 10.81
CA GLU A 356 4.41 -2.47 11.72
C GLU A 356 3.30 -1.73 10.98
N LEU A 357 2.05 -1.91 11.43
CA LEU A 357 0.92 -1.12 10.97
C LEU A 357 1.05 0.29 11.53
N VAL A 358 0.95 1.31 10.67
CA VAL A 358 0.84 2.69 11.14
C VAL A 358 -0.60 2.97 11.58
N SER A 359 -1.57 2.68 10.71
CA SER A 359 -3.01 2.63 11.02
C SER A 359 -3.78 2.12 9.79
N THR A 360 -5.11 2.03 9.93
CA THR A 360 -6.06 1.72 8.86
C THR A 360 -7.03 2.88 8.69
N GLN A 361 -7.17 3.43 7.49
CA GLN A 361 -8.19 4.43 7.19
C GLN A 361 -9.42 3.80 6.54
N TRP A 362 -10.59 4.14 7.06
CA TRP A 362 -11.90 3.61 6.67
C TRP A 362 -13.00 4.68 6.81
N PRO A 363 -14.13 4.54 6.10
CA PRO A 363 -15.24 5.50 6.18
C PRO A 363 -16.12 5.25 7.40
N THR A 364 -16.26 6.23 8.30
CA THR A 364 -17.17 6.12 9.46
C THR A 364 -18.64 6.32 9.09
N ASP A 365 -18.92 6.99 7.98
CA ASP A 365 -20.24 7.17 7.39
C ASP A 365 -20.18 6.86 5.88
N ALA A 366 -20.02 5.57 5.55
CA ALA A 366 -19.91 5.06 4.18
C ALA A 366 -21.03 5.51 3.22
N GLN A 367 -22.20 5.89 3.75
CA GLN A 367 -23.38 6.28 2.98
C GLN A 367 -23.69 7.78 3.09
N SER A 368 -22.71 8.58 3.53
CA SER A 368 -22.88 10.02 3.69
C SER A 368 -23.35 10.66 2.38
N LYS A 369 -24.42 11.45 2.46
CA LYS A 369 -24.97 12.18 1.31
C LYS A 369 -24.28 13.51 1.07
N THR A 370 -23.49 13.98 2.03
CA THR A 370 -22.85 15.29 2.03
C THR A 370 -21.34 15.22 1.97
N ASP A 371 -20.75 14.10 2.42
CA ASP A 371 -19.32 13.86 2.35
C ASP A 371 -19.02 12.59 1.53
N PRO A 372 -18.60 12.71 0.25
CA PRO A 372 -18.32 11.55 -0.59
C PRO A 372 -17.16 10.68 -0.06
N THR A 373 -16.32 11.23 0.83
CA THR A 373 -15.23 10.51 1.48
C THR A 373 -15.70 9.63 2.65
N GLY A 374 -16.98 9.72 3.03
CA GLY A 374 -17.56 8.90 4.07
C GLY A 374 -16.98 9.15 5.47
N VAL A 375 -16.53 10.39 5.74
CA VAL A 375 -15.94 10.82 7.02
C VAL A 375 -14.80 9.88 7.46
N PRO A 376 -13.61 9.97 6.83
CA PRO A 376 -12.49 9.06 7.08
C PRO A 376 -12.00 9.07 8.53
N ALA A 377 -11.77 7.87 9.08
CA ALA A 377 -11.08 7.66 10.35
C ALA A 377 -9.87 6.73 10.16
N PRO A 378 -8.68 7.10 10.66
CA PRO A 378 -8.33 8.44 11.12
C PRO A 378 -8.40 9.46 9.97
N SER A 379 -8.60 10.75 10.27
CA SER A 379 -8.72 11.78 9.22
C SER A 379 -7.42 11.98 8.44
N PHE A 380 -6.28 11.82 9.11
CA PHE A 380 -4.95 11.84 8.51
C PHE A 380 -4.29 10.49 8.67
N LEU A 381 -3.61 10.04 7.61
CA LEU A 381 -2.87 8.79 7.60
C LEU A 381 -1.68 8.96 6.66
N ALA A 382 -0.46 8.82 7.19
CA ALA A 382 0.77 9.01 6.42
C ALA A 382 1.80 7.95 6.80
N ASN A 383 2.47 7.40 5.80
CA ASN A 383 3.63 6.55 5.96
C ASN A 383 4.93 7.34 5.75
N THR A 384 6.00 6.94 6.44
CA THR A 384 7.31 7.59 6.32
C THR A 384 7.93 7.48 4.93
N THR A 385 7.49 6.51 4.11
CA THR A 385 7.99 6.30 2.74
C THR A 385 7.01 6.73 1.66
N LEU A 386 5.71 6.50 1.85
CA LEU A 386 4.69 6.76 0.83
C LEU A 386 4.07 8.15 0.91
N GLU A 387 4.09 8.83 2.05
CA GLU A 387 3.56 10.20 2.20
C GLU A 387 4.56 11.12 2.93
N THR A 388 5.86 10.81 2.83
CA THR A 388 6.99 11.42 3.54
C THR A 388 6.90 12.94 3.72
N TYR A 389 6.53 13.68 2.67
CA TYR A 389 6.60 15.13 2.59
C TYR A 389 5.24 15.84 2.80
N ILE A 390 4.20 15.07 3.06
CA ILE A 390 2.83 15.57 3.31
C ILE A 390 2.24 15.02 4.61
N GLN A 391 3.10 14.57 5.53
CA GLN A 391 2.71 14.06 6.84
C GLN A 391 2.14 15.18 7.72
N GLY A 392 1.15 14.83 8.55
CA GLY A 392 0.56 15.77 9.51
C GLY A 392 -0.38 16.78 8.87
N GLU A 393 -0.52 17.94 9.50
CA GLU A 393 -1.32 19.04 8.98
C GLU A 393 -0.47 19.93 8.06
N VAL A 394 -0.55 19.67 6.75
CA VAL A 394 0.11 20.47 5.73
C VAL A 394 -0.95 21.30 5.02
N LYS A 395 -0.77 22.63 5.00
CA LYS A 395 -1.72 23.55 4.38
C LYS A 395 -2.04 23.10 2.95
N GLN A 396 -3.32 22.88 2.66
CA GLN A 396 -3.88 22.38 1.38
C GLN A 396 -3.62 20.91 1.03
N THR A 397 -2.77 20.18 1.77
CA THR A 397 -2.18 18.91 1.26
C THR A 397 -1.89 17.85 2.33
N SER A 398 -2.60 17.85 3.47
CA SER A 398 -2.42 16.82 4.49
C SER A 398 -2.72 15.41 3.96
N SER A 399 -1.89 14.44 4.35
CA SER A 399 -2.04 13.04 3.92
C SER A 399 -3.34 12.40 4.43
N SER A 400 -4.20 11.99 3.51
CA SER A 400 -5.41 11.19 3.76
C SER A 400 -5.66 10.31 2.55
N CYS A 401 -5.60 8.98 2.70
CA CYS A 401 -5.72 8.06 1.57
C CYS A 401 -7.06 8.26 0.84
N ILE A 402 -8.19 8.13 1.54
CA ILE A 402 -9.53 8.37 1.02
C ILE A 402 -9.65 9.80 0.49
N GLY A 403 -9.23 10.81 1.27
CA GLY A 403 -9.37 12.21 0.89
C GLY A 403 -8.62 12.56 -0.40
N CYS A 404 -7.37 12.10 -0.54
CA CYS A 404 -6.56 12.31 -1.73
C CYS A 404 -7.09 11.51 -2.92
N HIS A 405 -7.53 10.27 -2.70
CA HIS A 405 -8.00 9.40 -3.77
C HIS A 405 -9.44 9.68 -4.22
N ASN A 406 -10.23 10.44 -3.46
CA ASN A 406 -11.60 10.81 -3.82
C ASN A 406 -11.73 11.54 -5.17
N ASN A 407 -10.66 12.18 -5.63
CA ASN A 407 -10.64 12.90 -6.90
C ASN A 407 -10.06 12.07 -8.06
N ALA A 408 -9.80 10.78 -7.85
CA ALA A 408 -9.32 9.90 -8.89
C ALA A 408 -10.36 9.81 -10.02
N ALA A 409 -9.88 10.01 -11.24
CA ALA A 409 -10.72 10.01 -12.44
C ALA A 409 -10.09 9.18 -13.56
N MET A 410 -10.92 8.66 -14.46
CA MET A 410 -10.51 8.15 -15.77
C MET A 410 -10.00 9.32 -16.64
N THR A 411 -9.35 9.03 -17.77
CA THR A 411 -8.85 10.03 -18.73
C THR A 411 -9.98 10.84 -19.37
N ASN A 412 -11.23 10.37 -19.28
CA ASN A 412 -12.43 11.08 -19.71
C ASN A 412 -13.03 11.99 -18.61
N GLY A 413 -12.39 12.11 -17.45
CA GLY A 413 -12.80 12.95 -16.32
C GLY A 413 -13.86 12.35 -15.39
N ARG A 414 -14.36 11.13 -15.66
CA ARG A 414 -15.32 10.45 -14.79
C ARG A 414 -14.63 9.78 -13.60
N PHE A 415 -15.37 9.60 -12.51
CA PHE A 415 -14.81 9.06 -11.28
C PHE A 415 -14.25 7.64 -11.50
N ALA A 416 -13.09 7.37 -10.91
CA ALA A 416 -12.33 6.13 -11.06
C ALA A 416 -12.31 5.31 -9.77
N ASP A 417 -13.34 5.42 -8.93
CA ASP A 417 -13.49 4.61 -7.70
C ASP A 417 -12.22 4.57 -6.84
N PHE A 418 -11.77 5.76 -6.45
CA PHE A 418 -10.59 5.97 -5.60
C PHE A 418 -9.25 5.45 -6.18
N THR A 419 -9.13 5.14 -7.47
CA THR A 419 -7.83 4.72 -8.05
C THR A 419 -7.35 5.63 -9.18
N TYR A 420 -6.14 6.20 -9.00
CA TYR A 420 -5.45 6.97 -10.02
C TYR A 420 -4.87 6.10 -11.15
N LEU A 421 -4.91 4.77 -11.03
CA LEU A 421 -4.37 3.85 -12.04
C LEU A 421 -4.97 4.10 -13.44
N LEU A 422 -6.27 4.40 -13.51
CA LEU A 422 -6.95 4.57 -14.79
C LEU A 422 -6.43 5.79 -15.58
N GLN A 423 -5.78 6.78 -14.95
CA GLN A 423 -5.20 7.93 -15.66
C GLN A 423 -3.95 7.58 -16.48
N ARG A 424 -3.31 6.44 -16.22
CA ARG A 424 -2.16 5.98 -17.02
C ARG A 424 -2.53 5.57 -18.45
N ALA A 425 -3.81 5.35 -18.72
CA ALA A 425 -4.26 4.87 -20.00
C ALA A 425 -3.80 5.82 -21.12
N GLN A 426 -3.07 5.27 -22.09
CA GLN A 426 -2.64 6.00 -23.27
C GLN A 426 -3.65 5.84 -24.41
N ALA A 427 -3.63 6.78 -25.36
CA ALA A 427 -4.44 6.68 -26.56
C ALA A 427 -3.78 5.69 -27.54
N LYS A 428 -4.62 4.97 -28.31
CA LYS A 428 -4.15 4.23 -29.48
C LYS A 428 -3.51 5.15 -30.51
N GLY A 429 -2.23 4.92 -30.80
CA GLY A 429 -1.50 5.58 -31.89
C GLY A 429 -0.76 6.87 -31.51
N GLU A 430 -0.67 7.22 -30.23
CA GLU A 430 0.27 8.26 -29.76
C GLU A 430 1.69 7.68 -29.72
N LYS A 431 2.56 8.18 -30.62
CA LYS A 431 3.99 7.84 -30.67
C LYS A 431 4.82 8.71 -29.75
#